data_AF-A0A453N097-F1
#
_entry.id   AF-A0A453N097-F1
#
_cell.length_a   1.000
_cell.length_b   1.000
_cell.length_c   1.000
_cell.angle_alpha   90.00
_cell.angle_beta   90.00
_cell.angle_gamma   90.00
#
_symmetry.space_group_name_H-M   'P 1'
#
loop_
_entity.id
_entity.type
_entity.pdbx_description
1 polymer ?
#
loop_
_entity_poly.entity_id
_entity_poly.type
_entity_poly.pdbx_seq_one_letter_code
_entity_poly.pdbx_strand_id
1 'polypeptide(L)'
;MAFHLRSISLPSRPHATETEIEEEMLSLEASISSSNSISMMCDGLRSLANIYDGLEEIICLPSHHVFSSQQRNMLDGEMEGSLELLDLCSVMQEIFAEMKAIIQELQVALRKGDDAATQAKIQSYTRLAKKAKNHFKKTAKKTSVDCRMVMLLAKAREISVSLLESTLRLLSKQIEMPKQSLVSKAFHKKKSVSCKEEQLSELECSIVDLEIGAGHLFRKLVQSRVSLLNVLSS
;
A
#
# COMPACT_ATOMS: atom_id res chain seq x y z
N MET A 1 -44.19 -10.54 -32.26
CA MET A 1 -44.01 -11.18 -30.93
C MET A 1 -42.77 -10.58 -30.30
N ALA A 2 -42.93 -9.79 -29.23
CA ALA A 2 -41.81 -9.15 -28.55
C ALA A 2 -41.21 -10.12 -27.52
N PHE A 3 -39.91 -10.38 -27.63
CA PHE A 3 -39.19 -11.20 -26.67
C PHE A 3 -38.77 -10.32 -25.48
N HIS A 4 -39.35 -10.59 -24.31
CA HIS A 4 -38.86 -10.04 -23.05
C HIS A 4 -37.52 -10.68 -22.69
N LEU A 5 -36.44 -9.92 -22.80
CA LEU A 5 -35.15 -10.26 -22.20
C LEU A 5 -35.28 -10.16 -20.67
N ARG A 6 -35.26 -11.31 -19.99
CA ARG A 6 -35.14 -11.35 -18.53
C ARG A 6 -33.67 -11.10 -18.16
N SER A 7 -33.43 -10.10 -17.33
CA SER A 7 -32.13 -9.80 -16.75
C SER A 7 -31.59 -11.01 -16.00
N ILE A 8 -30.37 -11.42 -16.34
CA ILE A 8 -29.61 -12.41 -15.59
C ILE A 8 -29.02 -11.74 -14.35
N SER A 9 -29.61 -11.99 -13.19
CA SER A 9 -28.99 -11.62 -11.91
C SER A 9 -27.76 -12.51 -11.70
N LEU A 10 -26.58 -11.89 -11.66
CA LEU A 10 -25.37 -12.53 -11.17
C LEU A 10 -25.63 -13.02 -9.73
N PRO A 11 -25.10 -14.19 -9.31
CA PRO A 11 -25.23 -14.63 -7.94
C PRO A 11 -24.61 -13.56 -7.02
N SER A 12 -25.37 -13.13 -6.01
CA SER A 12 -24.88 -12.28 -4.93
C SER A 12 -23.69 -12.97 -4.26
N ARG A 13 -22.58 -12.24 -4.10
CA ARG A 13 -21.47 -12.69 -3.25
C ARG A 13 -22.05 -13.03 -1.87
N PRO A 14 -21.79 -14.23 -1.30
CA PRO A 14 -22.19 -14.50 0.08
C PRO A 14 -21.54 -13.45 1.00
N HIS A 15 -22.28 -12.99 2.01
CA HIS A 15 -21.78 -12.03 2.99
C HIS A 15 -20.47 -12.53 3.59
N ALA A 16 -19.42 -11.70 3.56
CA ALA A 16 -18.13 -12.09 4.11
C ALA A 16 -18.24 -12.37 5.61
N THR A 17 -17.70 -13.51 6.05
CA THR A 17 -17.64 -13.84 7.47
C THR A 17 -16.35 -13.32 8.11
N GLU A 18 -16.39 -13.06 9.42
CA GLU A 18 -15.19 -12.63 10.17
C GLU A 18 -14.02 -13.60 10.02
N THR A 19 -14.30 -14.92 9.95
CA THR A 19 -13.28 -15.96 9.82
C THR A 19 -12.64 -16.01 8.44
N GLU A 20 -13.43 -15.83 7.38
CA GLU A 20 -12.90 -15.78 6.00
C GLU A 20 -11.98 -14.58 5.83
N ILE A 21 -12.39 -13.41 6.34
CA ILE A 21 -11.54 -12.21 6.29
C ILE A 21 -10.25 -12.41 7.09
N GLU A 22 -10.34 -13.02 8.28
CA GLU A 22 -9.15 -13.28 9.08
C GLU A 22 -8.17 -14.24 8.39
N GLU A 23 -8.67 -15.23 7.65
CA GLU A 23 -7.87 -16.14 6.84
C GLU A 23 -7.23 -15.44 5.64
N GLU A 24 -7.99 -14.60 4.92
CA GLU A 24 -7.46 -13.77 3.83
C GLU A 24 -6.32 -12.86 4.32
N MET A 25 -6.48 -12.25 5.50
CA MET A 25 -5.44 -11.45 6.15
C MET A 25 -4.17 -12.26 6.45
N LEU A 26 -4.31 -13.47 7.02
CA LEU A 26 -3.15 -14.33 7.33
C LEU A 26 -2.41 -14.76 6.06
N SER A 27 -3.16 -15.13 5.02
CA SER A 27 -2.59 -15.50 3.71
C SER A 27 -1.83 -14.33 3.09
N LEU A 28 -2.40 -13.13 3.16
CA LEU A 28 -1.77 -11.91 2.65
C LEU A 28 -0.50 -11.56 3.44
N GLU A 29 -0.56 -11.63 4.77
CA GLU A 29 0.60 -11.38 5.63
C GLU A 29 1.76 -12.34 5.35
N ALA A 30 1.46 -13.63 5.15
CA ALA A 30 2.44 -14.63 4.75
C ALA A 30 3.04 -14.34 3.36
N SER A 31 2.19 -13.90 2.42
CA SER A 31 2.61 -13.51 1.07
C SER A 31 3.52 -12.28 1.08
N ILE A 32 3.22 -11.27 1.91
CA ILE A 32 4.06 -10.06 2.07
C ILE A 32 5.42 -10.44 2.65
N SER A 33 5.43 -11.29 3.66
CA SER A 33 6.65 -11.71 4.36
C SER A 33 7.60 -12.52 3.49
N SER A 34 7.06 -13.35 2.58
CA SER A 34 7.84 -14.24 1.73
C SER A 34 8.21 -13.65 0.37
N SER A 35 7.50 -12.60 -0.08
CA SER A 35 7.67 -12.04 -1.42
C SER A 35 8.78 -10.99 -1.52
N ASN A 36 9.42 -10.96 -2.69
CA ASN A 36 10.34 -9.91 -3.12
C ASN A 36 9.94 -9.26 -4.46
N SER A 37 8.66 -9.39 -4.85
CA SER A 37 8.15 -8.88 -6.14
C SER A 37 7.25 -7.66 -5.96
N ILE A 38 7.45 -6.62 -6.78
CA ILE A 38 6.60 -5.42 -6.78
C ILE A 38 5.19 -5.78 -7.26
N SER A 39 5.05 -6.65 -8.27
CA SER A 39 3.73 -7.12 -8.75
C SER A 39 2.91 -7.73 -7.63
N MET A 40 3.52 -8.55 -6.76
CA MET A 40 2.83 -9.13 -5.61
C MET A 40 2.40 -8.06 -4.59
N MET A 41 3.13 -6.94 -4.50
CA MET A 41 2.71 -5.82 -3.66
C MET A 41 1.50 -5.09 -4.25
N CYS A 42 1.44 -4.91 -5.58
CA CYS A 42 0.26 -4.37 -6.27
C CYS A 42 -0.97 -5.26 -6.01
N ASP A 43 -0.81 -6.57 -6.11
CA ASP A 43 -1.87 -7.54 -5.81
C ASP A 43 -2.26 -7.49 -4.33
N GLY A 44 -1.29 -7.31 -3.44
CA GLY A 44 -1.54 -7.10 -2.01
C GLY A 44 -2.38 -5.85 -1.73
N LEU A 45 -2.15 -4.73 -2.43
CA LEU A 45 -2.95 -3.51 -2.27
C LEU A 45 -4.39 -3.74 -2.73
N ARG A 46 -4.58 -4.50 -3.82
CA ARG A 46 -5.91 -4.90 -4.29
C ARG A 46 -6.60 -5.83 -3.30
N SER A 47 -5.87 -6.79 -2.73
CA SER A 47 -6.40 -7.70 -1.71
C SER A 47 -6.80 -6.95 -0.44
N LEU A 48 -6.01 -5.99 0.03
CA LEU A 48 -6.40 -5.13 1.16
C LEU A 48 -7.68 -4.35 0.91
N ALA A 49 -7.86 -3.79 -0.29
CA ALA A 49 -9.10 -3.11 -0.63
C ALA A 49 -10.32 -4.04 -0.49
N ASN A 50 -10.21 -5.28 -0.98
CA ASN A 50 -11.27 -6.28 -0.84
C ASN A 50 -11.50 -6.71 0.62
N ILE A 51 -10.45 -6.78 1.42
CA ILE A 51 -10.53 -7.05 2.87
C ILE A 51 -11.30 -5.92 3.56
N TYR A 52 -11.00 -4.66 3.26
CA TYR A 52 -11.73 -3.53 3.83
C TYR A 52 -13.20 -3.48 3.37
N ASP A 53 -13.51 -3.91 2.15
CA ASP A 53 -14.89 -4.11 1.70
C ASP A 53 -15.62 -5.16 2.53
N GLY A 54 -14.99 -6.31 2.76
CA GLY A 54 -15.56 -7.34 3.63
C GLY A 54 -15.75 -6.84 5.07
N LEU A 55 -14.79 -6.09 5.62
CA LEU A 55 -14.92 -5.51 6.95
C LEU A 55 -16.06 -4.51 7.03
N GLU A 56 -16.27 -3.71 5.98
CA GLU A 56 -17.42 -2.82 5.90
C GLU A 56 -18.75 -3.58 5.90
N GLU A 57 -18.85 -4.67 5.13
CA GLU A 57 -20.03 -5.54 5.14
C GLU A 57 -20.35 -6.04 6.55
N ILE A 58 -19.32 -6.47 7.31
CA ILE A 58 -19.49 -6.94 8.70
C ILE A 58 -19.88 -5.78 9.64
N ILE A 59 -19.24 -4.61 9.52
CA ILE A 59 -19.57 -3.42 10.33
C ILE A 59 -21.04 -3.05 10.19
N CYS A 60 -21.60 -3.16 8.99
CA CYS A 60 -22.98 -2.78 8.71
C CYS A 60 -24.03 -3.82 9.12
N LEU A 61 -23.63 -4.99 9.66
CA LEU A 61 -24.58 -6.02 10.08
C LEU A 61 -25.29 -5.60 11.38
N PRO A 62 -26.63 -5.85 11.50
CA PRO A 62 -27.43 -5.52 12.69
C PRO A 62 -26.86 -6.02 14.02
N SER A 63 -26.13 -7.14 14.01
CA SER A 63 -25.47 -7.73 15.17
C SER A 63 -24.39 -6.83 15.79
N HIS A 64 -23.84 -5.88 15.03
CA HIS A 64 -22.78 -4.97 15.48
C HIS A 64 -23.30 -3.58 15.89
N HIS A 65 -24.62 -3.36 15.94
CA HIS A 65 -25.21 -2.09 16.40
C HIS A 65 -25.31 -1.95 17.92
N VAL A 66 -24.86 -2.96 18.69
CA VAL A 66 -24.92 -2.95 20.15
C VAL A 66 -23.51 -3.11 20.72
N PHE A 67 -22.74 -2.01 20.70
CA PHE A 67 -21.44 -1.96 21.38
C PHE A 67 -21.58 -1.52 22.83
N SER A 68 -20.90 -2.23 23.74
CA SER A 68 -20.75 -1.76 25.12
C SER A 68 -19.92 -0.46 25.16
N SER A 69 -20.03 0.32 26.24
CA SER A 69 -19.20 1.53 26.41
C SER A 69 -17.70 1.24 26.30
N GLN A 70 -17.26 0.08 26.80
CA GLN A 70 -15.86 -0.34 26.69
C GLN A 70 -15.47 -0.63 25.25
N GLN A 71 -16.33 -1.30 24.46
CA GLN A 71 -16.09 -1.57 23.05
C GLN A 71 -16.05 -0.31 22.20
N ARG A 72 -16.94 0.67 22.47
CA ARG A 72 -16.91 1.97 21.80
C ARG A 72 -15.57 2.69 22.04
N ASN A 73 -15.10 2.74 23.28
CA ASN A 73 -13.79 3.35 23.59
C ASN A 73 -12.62 2.65 22.88
N MET A 74 -12.66 1.31 22.76
CA MET A 74 -11.63 0.57 22.02
C MET A 74 -11.69 0.88 20.52
N LEU A 75 -12.89 1.06 19.98
CA LEU A 75 -13.12 1.38 18.59
C LEU A 75 -12.70 2.81 18.24
N ASP A 76 -12.92 3.77 19.14
CA ASP A 76 -12.39 5.13 19.02
C ASP A 76 -10.85 5.15 18.96
N GLY A 77 -10.20 4.31 19.79
CA GLY A 77 -8.75 4.15 19.74
C GLY A 77 -8.25 3.54 18.42
N GLU A 78 -9.00 2.57 17.87
CA GLU A 78 -8.71 1.98 16.56
C GLU A 78 -8.94 2.98 15.42
N MET A 79 -9.97 3.81 15.54
CA MET A 79 -10.22 4.92 14.62
C MET A 79 -9.02 5.86 14.59
N GLU A 80 -8.41 6.23 15.71
CA GLU A 80 -7.20 7.06 15.68
C GLU A 80 -6.07 6.40 14.87
N GLY A 81 -5.84 5.09 15.06
CA GLY A 81 -4.82 4.38 14.28
C GLY A 81 -5.17 4.25 12.79
N SER A 82 -6.45 4.16 12.43
CA SER A 82 -6.85 4.21 11.00
C SER A 82 -6.65 5.59 10.37
N LEU A 83 -6.69 6.68 11.16
CA LEU A 83 -6.34 8.02 10.69
C LEU A 83 -4.84 8.13 10.40
N GLU A 84 -4.00 7.59 11.30
CA GLU A 84 -2.55 7.49 11.07
C GLU A 84 -2.24 6.73 9.76
N LEU A 85 -2.99 5.66 9.47
CA LEU A 85 -2.85 4.91 8.21
C LEU A 85 -3.33 5.70 6.98
N LEU A 86 -4.39 6.51 7.10
CA LEU A 86 -4.83 7.39 6.01
C LEU A 86 -3.76 8.42 5.66
N ASP A 87 -3.18 9.07 6.67
CA ASP A 87 -2.08 10.03 6.47
C ASP A 87 -0.88 9.35 5.79
N LEU A 88 -0.55 8.12 6.22
CA LEU A 88 0.49 7.33 5.58
C LEU A 88 0.16 7.01 4.11
N CYS A 89 -1.09 6.63 3.80
CA CYS A 89 -1.52 6.36 2.42
C CYS A 89 -1.37 7.62 1.54
N SER A 90 -1.78 8.79 2.04
CA SER A 90 -1.60 10.07 1.32
C SER A 90 -0.12 10.37 1.04
N VAL A 91 0.73 10.23 2.06
CA VAL A 91 2.18 10.40 1.90
C VAL A 91 2.76 9.41 0.90
N MET A 92 2.31 8.16 0.92
CA MET A 92 2.77 7.13 -0.02
C MET A 92 2.37 7.43 -1.46
N GLN A 93 1.17 7.97 -1.69
CA GLN A 93 0.76 8.43 -3.03
C GLN A 93 1.66 9.54 -3.55
N GLU A 94 2.01 10.52 -2.72
CA GLU A 94 2.94 11.59 -3.08
C GLU A 94 4.33 11.03 -3.43
N ILE A 95 4.83 10.08 -2.62
CA ILE A 95 6.11 9.41 -2.87
C ILE A 95 6.10 8.66 -4.20
N PHE A 96 5.03 7.91 -4.49
CA PHE A 96 4.92 7.18 -5.76
C PHE A 96 4.85 8.13 -6.96
N ALA A 97 4.09 9.21 -6.86
CA ALA A 97 4.02 10.24 -7.89
C ALA A 97 5.40 10.89 -8.15
N GLU A 98 6.15 11.20 -7.09
CA GLU A 98 7.50 11.77 -7.20
C GLU A 98 8.51 10.74 -7.76
N MET A 99 8.44 9.47 -7.34
CA MET A 99 9.27 8.39 -7.91
C MET A 99 9.02 8.23 -9.41
N LYS A 100 7.76 8.22 -9.84
CA LYS A 100 7.35 8.16 -11.25
C LYS A 100 7.95 9.33 -12.05
N ALA A 101 7.82 10.55 -11.54
CA ALA A 101 8.38 11.73 -12.20
C ALA A 101 9.91 11.61 -12.36
N ILE A 102 10.62 11.17 -11.32
CA ILE A 102 12.08 10.98 -11.39
C ILE A 102 12.45 9.91 -12.43
N ILE A 103 11.68 8.82 -12.55
CA ILE A 103 11.91 7.76 -13.54
C ILE A 103 11.71 8.29 -14.97
N GLN A 104 10.65 9.05 -15.21
CA GLN A 104 10.40 9.67 -16.51
C GLN A 104 11.54 10.62 -16.91
N GLU A 105 12.00 11.45 -15.97
CA GLU A 105 13.15 12.33 -16.21
C GLU A 105 14.44 11.55 -16.43
N LEU A 106 14.64 10.45 -15.72
CA LEU A 106 15.79 9.56 -15.89
C LEU A 106 15.80 8.91 -17.28
N GLN A 107 14.66 8.42 -17.77
CA GLN A 107 14.52 7.90 -19.14
C GLN A 107 14.87 8.99 -20.17
N VAL A 108 14.42 10.23 -19.98
CA VAL A 108 14.74 11.35 -20.88
C VAL A 108 16.24 11.65 -20.88
N ALA A 109 16.89 11.67 -19.71
CA ALA A 109 18.33 11.89 -19.60
C ALA A 109 19.14 10.79 -20.30
N LEU A 110 18.72 9.53 -20.16
CA LEU A 110 19.33 8.37 -20.83
C LEU A 110 19.21 8.48 -22.36
N ARG A 111 18.03 8.79 -22.90
CA ARG A 111 17.82 8.97 -24.35
C ARG A 111 18.68 10.07 -24.95
N LYS A 112 18.95 11.14 -24.18
CA LYS A 112 19.81 12.26 -24.58
C LYS A 112 21.31 11.96 -24.43
N GLY A 113 21.67 10.86 -23.76
CA GLY A 113 23.07 10.56 -23.42
C GLY A 113 23.68 11.55 -22.42
N ASP A 114 22.86 12.21 -21.60
CA ASP A 114 23.32 13.15 -20.58
C ASP A 114 23.70 12.39 -19.31
N ASP A 115 24.97 11.96 -19.24
CA ASP A 115 25.53 11.20 -18.11
C ASP A 115 25.40 11.97 -16.78
N ALA A 116 25.52 13.30 -16.81
CA ALA A 116 25.45 14.14 -15.60
C ALA A 116 24.01 14.24 -15.08
N ALA A 117 23.04 14.48 -15.96
CA ALA A 117 21.62 14.48 -15.60
C ALA A 117 21.16 13.09 -15.13
N THR A 118 21.62 12.03 -15.81
CA THR A 118 21.34 10.63 -15.42
C THR A 118 21.81 10.36 -13.99
N GLN A 119 23.06 10.70 -13.68
CA GLN A 119 23.63 10.56 -12.34
C GLN A 119 22.82 11.37 -11.30
N ALA A 120 22.43 12.60 -11.62
CA ALA A 120 21.66 13.45 -10.73
C ALA A 120 20.27 12.87 -10.42
N LYS A 121 19.56 12.34 -11.42
CA LYS A 121 18.22 11.74 -11.22
C LYS A 121 18.29 10.45 -10.40
N ILE A 122 19.32 9.62 -10.59
CA ILE A 122 19.54 8.43 -9.72
C ILE A 122 19.77 8.84 -8.26
N GLN A 123 20.54 9.91 -8.02
CA GLN A 123 20.75 10.44 -6.68
C GLN A 123 19.46 10.96 -6.05
N SER A 124 18.63 11.68 -6.82
CA SER A 124 17.31 12.14 -6.39
C SER A 124 16.41 10.96 -5.99
N TYR A 125 16.32 9.92 -6.83
CA TYR A 125 15.55 8.72 -6.52
C TYR A 125 16.02 8.05 -5.22
N THR A 126 17.34 7.85 -5.09
CA THR A 126 17.95 7.25 -3.89
C THR A 126 17.65 8.08 -2.63
N ARG A 127 17.70 9.41 -2.73
CA ARG A 127 17.40 10.31 -1.61
C ARG A 127 15.93 10.25 -1.23
N LEU A 128 15.03 10.25 -2.21
CA LEU A 128 13.59 10.12 -1.99
C LEU A 128 13.26 8.80 -1.30
N ALA A 129 13.75 7.67 -1.83
CA ALA A 129 13.52 6.35 -1.23
C ALA A 129 14.03 6.27 0.23
N LYS A 130 15.18 6.88 0.54
CA LYS A 130 15.70 6.97 1.91
C LYS A 130 14.84 7.85 2.81
N LYS A 131 14.36 8.99 2.30
CA LYS A 131 13.48 9.90 3.06
C LYS A 131 12.15 9.20 3.37
N ALA A 132 11.56 8.55 2.35
CA ALA A 132 10.32 7.81 2.43
C ALA A 132 10.33 6.75 3.55
N LYS A 133 11.47 6.07 3.75
CA LYS A 133 11.61 5.04 4.79
C LYS A 133 11.39 5.59 6.21
N ASN A 134 11.60 6.88 6.44
CA ASN A 134 11.39 7.48 7.76
C ASN A 134 9.92 7.55 8.18
N HIS A 135 8.97 7.41 7.26
CA HIS A 135 7.54 7.41 7.57
C HIS A 135 7.07 6.11 8.25
N PHE A 136 7.91 5.07 8.27
CA PHE A 136 7.60 3.75 8.87
C PHE A 136 8.22 3.54 10.25
N LYS A 137 8.68 4.61 10.93
CA LYS A 137 9.24 4.49 12.29
C LYS A 137 8.12 4.09 13.27
N LYS A 138 8.15 2.84 13.73
CA LYS A 138 7.12 2.22 14.57
C LYS A 138 6.81 2.99 15.86
N THR A 139 5.53 3.22 16.09
CA THR A 139 4.92 3.40 17.41
C THR A 139 4.20 2.10 17.77
N ALA A 140 4.67 1.39 18.80
CA ALA A 140 4.01 0.17 19.24
C ALA A 140 2.76 0.54 20.07
N LYS A 141 1.57 0.37 19.50
CA LYS A 141 0.30 0.34 20.26
C LYS A 141 -0.04 -1.12 20.56
N LYS A 142 -0.37 -1.43 21.82
CA LYS A 142 -0.89 -2.75 22.20
C LYS A 142 -2.37 -2.82 21.82
N THR A 143 -2.73 -3.79 20.98
CA THR A 143 -4.12 -4.10 20.63
C THR A 143 -4.77 -4.89 21.77
N SER A 144 -5.90 -4.41 22.29
CA SER A 144 -6.72 -5.10 23.29
C SER A 144 -7.53 -6.23 22.64
N VAL A 145 -7.69 -7.36 23.33
CA VAL A 145 -8.30 -8.60 22.78
C VAL A 145 -9.83 -8.66 22.99
N ASP A 146 -10.42 -7.66 23.65
CA ASP A 146 -11.81 -7.72 24.16
C ASP A 146 -12.90 -7.28 23.14
N CYS A 147 -12.50 -6.95 21.91
CA CYS A 147 -13.43 -6.64 20.82
C CYS A 147 -12.92 -7.20 19.50
N ARG A 148 -13.64 -8.20 18.98
CA ARG A 148 -13.32 -8.90 17.73
C ARG A 148 -13.21 -7.96 16.53
N MET A 149 -14.12 -7.00 16.41
CA MET A 149 -14.09 -5.96 15.37
C MET A 149 -12.80 -5.13 15.44
N VAL A 150 -12.43 -4.68 16.64
CA VAL A 150 -11.18 -3.92 16.86
C VAL A 150 -9.97 -4.76 16.48
N MET A 151 -9.95 -6.05 16.83
CA MET A 151 -8.86 -6.95 16.43
C MET A 151 -8.72 -7.08 14.92
N LEU A 152 -9.82 -7.26 14.20
CA LEU A 152 -9.81 -7.39 12.74
C LEU A 152 -9.36 -6.09 12.06
N LEU A 153 -9.89 -4.94 12.48
CA LEU A 153 -9.49 -3.62 11.97
C LEU A 153 -8.01 -3.32 12.25
N ALA A 154 -7.55 -3.59 13.48
CA ALA A 154 -6.16 -3.39 13.87
C ALA A 154 -5.22 -4.26 13.04
N LYS A 155 -5.59 -5.53 12.82
CA LYS A 155 -4.81 -6.46 11.99
C LYS A 155 -4.76 -6.02 10.52
N ALA A 156 -5.90 -5.59 9.95
CA ALA A 156 -5.95 -5.02 8.60
C ALA A 156 -5.00 -3.83 8.46
N ARG A 157 -4.99 -2.95 9.46
CA ARG A 157 -4.09 -1.79 9.51
C ARG A 157 -2.62 -2.22 9.57
N GLU A 158 -2.27 -3.15 10.45
CA GLU A 158 -0.90 -3.65 10.58
C GLU A 158 -0.37 -4.28 9.29
N ILE A 159 -1.21 -5.06 8.60
CA ILE A 159 -0.89 -5.64 7.29
C ILE A 159 -0.73 -4.52 6.24
N SER A 160 -1.60 -3.51 6.26
CA SER A 160 -1.52 -2.36 5.35
C SER A 160 -0.20 -1.60 5.51
N VAL A 161 0.20 -1.29 6.75
CA VAL A 161 1.49 -0.65 7.04
C VAL A 161 2.66 -1.52 6.56
N SER A 162 2.62 -2.83 6.86
CA SER A 162 3.68 -3.78 6.48
C SER A 162 3.82 -3.93 4.97
N LEU A 163 2.70 -3.90 4.24
CA LEU A 163 2.68 -3.95 2.78
C LEU A 163 3.29 -2.68 2.17
N LEU A 164 2.88 -1.51 2.65
CA LEU A 164 3.42 -0.22 2.18
C LEU A 164 4.93 -0.11 2.48
N GLU A 165 5.37 -0.56 3.66
CA GLU A 165 6.79 -0.60 4.03
C GLU A 165 7.58 -1.54 3.11
N SER A 166 7.05 -2.74 2.88
CA SER A 166 7.66 -3.74 2.01
C SER A 166 7.75 -3.27 0.56
N THR A 167 6.70 -2.61 0.07
CA THR A 167 6.66 -1.99 -1.26
C THR A 167 7.79 -0.99 -1.41
N LEU A 168 7.91 -0.06 -0.46
CA LEU A 168 8.95 0.97 -0.50
C LEU A 168 10.36 0.36 -0.41
N ARG A 169 10.54 -0.67 0.44
CA ARG A 169 11.80 -1.41 0.54
C ARG A 169 12.19 -2.03 -0.80
N LEU A 170 11.25 -2.59 -1.56
CA LEU A 170 11.51 -3.15 -2.88
C LEU A 170 11.87 -2.04 -3.89
N LEU A 171 11.06 -0.98 -3.97
CA LEU A 171 11.32 0.15 -4.85
C LEU A 171 12.68 0.81 -4.60
N SER A 172 13.14 0.86 -3.35
CA SER A 172 14.45 1.42 -3.00
C SER A 172 15.64 0.67 -3.59
N LYS A 173 15.46 -0.60 -3.98
CA LYS A 173 16.50 -1.46 -4.57
C LYS A 173 16.52 -1.42 -6.09
N GLN A 174 15.49 -0.87 -6.73
CA GLN A 174 15.32 -0.92 -8.19
C GLN A 174 16.32 -0.02 -8.93
N ILE A 175 16.73 1.09 -8.30
CA ILE A 175 17.68 2.05 -8.87
C ILE A 175 18.81 2.24 -7.84
N GLU A 176 19.80 1.34 -7.87
CA GLU A 176 21.00 1.43 -7.04
C GLU A 176 22.19 2.02 -7.79
N MET A 177 22.95 2.86 -7.09
CA MET A 177 24.26 3.32 -7.54
C MET A 177 25.31 2.21 -7.41
N PRO A 178 26.29 2.12 -8.33
CA PRO A 178 27.53 1.41 -8.04
C PRO A 178 28.19 2.05 -6.80
N LYS A 179 28.50 1.24 -5.78
CA LYS A 179 29.24 1.72 -4.60
C LYS A 179 30.58 2.33 -5.05
N GLN A 180 30.72 3.66 -4.96
CA GLN A 180 32.02 4.31 -5.12
C GLN A 180 32.77 4.21 -3.79
N SER A 181 33.77 3.33 -3.72
CA SER A 181 34.70 3.32 -2.59
C SER A 181 35.63 4.55 -2.71
N LEU A 182 35.91 5.18 -1.56
CA LEU A 182 36.73 6.41 -1.49
C LEU A 182 38.18 6.23 -1.97
N VAL A 183 38.63 5.00 -2.17
CA VAL A 183 40.01 4.65 -2.57
C VAL A 183 40.19 4.61 -4.10
N SER A 184 39.12 4.77 -4.89
CA SER A 184 39.20 4.56 -6.35
C SER A 184 39.09 5.79 -7.24
N LYS A 185 39.52 6.97 -6.78
CA LYS A 185 39.51 8.20 -7.59
C LYS A 185 40.51 8.24 -8.76
N ALA A 186 41.39 7.25 -8.90
CA ALA A 186 42.43 7.29 -9.94
C ALA A 186 42.21 6.35 -11.14
N PHE A 187 41.39 5.30 -11.02
CA PHE A 187 41.22 4.31 -12.10
C PHE A 187 39.84 3.64 -12.06
N HIS A 188 38.80 4.29 -12.61
CA HIS A 188 37.62 3.56 -13.07
C HIS A 188 37.15 4.08 -14.42
N LYS A 189 37.49 3.29 -15.43
CA LYS A 189 36.81 3.18 -16.72
C LYS A 189 35.30 3.15 -16.46
N LYS A 190 34.58 4.10 -17.06
CA LYS A 190 33.12 4.26 -17.17
C LYS A 190 32.35 2.96 -16.84
N LYS A 191 32.06 2.70 -15.56
CA LYS A 191 31.13 1.64 -15.17
C LYS A 191 29.75 2.22 -15.36
N SER A 192 29.25 2.12 -16.59
CA SER A 192 27.92 2.59 -16.97
C SER A 192 26.91 1.99 -16.00
N VAL A 193 26.03 2.84 -15.49
CA VAL A 193 24.82 2.40 -14.79
C VAL A 193 24.08 1.46 -15.75
N SER A 194 23.92 0.20 -15.36
CA SER A 194 23.16 -0.80 -16.10
C SER A 194 21.66 -0.62 -15.84
N CYS A 195 21.12 0.58 -16.07
CA CYS A 195 19.67 0.79 -16.05
C CYS A 195 19.24 0.88 -17.52
N LYS A 196 18.65 -0.20 -18.03
CA LYS A 196 18.12 -0.22 -19.39
C LYS A 196 16.78 0.52 -19.41
N GLU A 197 16.52 1.23 -20.50
CA GLU A 197 15.28 1.99 -20.67
C GLU A 197 14.02 1.11 -20.49
N GLU A 198 14.04 -0.12 -21.00
CA GLU A 198 12.97 -1.12 -20.84
C GLU A 198 12.65 -1.43 -19.37
N GLN A 199 13.68 -1.57 -18.53
CA GLN A 199 13.52 -1.84 -17.09
C GLN A 199 12.92 -0.65 -16.35
N LEU A 200 13.26 0.58 -16.78
CA LEU A 200 12.67 1.79 -16.24
C LEU A 200 11.20 1.92 -16.62
N SER A 201 10.82 1.53 -17.83
CA SER A 201 9.41 1.52 -18.26
C SER A 201 8.58 0.50 -17.46
N GLU A 202 9.10 -0.70 -17.22
CA GLU A 202 8.42 -1.70 -16.37
C GLU A 202 8.26 -1.21 -14.92
N LEU A 203 9.31 -0.57 -14.39
CA LEU A 203 9.27 0.02 -13.06
C LEU A 203 8.26 1.18 -12.97
N GLU A 204 8.19 2.04 -13.99
CA GLU A 204 7.22 3.12 -14.09
C GLU A 204 5.78 2.58 -14.06
N CYS A 205 5.47 1.58 -14.89
CA CYS A 205 4.16 0.92 -14.89
C CYS A 205 3.82 0.35 -13.50
N SER A 206 4.79 -0.33 -12.88
CA SER A 206 4.60 -0.89 -11.53
C SER A 206 4.31 0.20 -10.49
N ILE A 207 5.00 1.35 -10.57
CA ILE A 207 4.76 2.48 -9.65
C ILE A 207 3.39 3.11 -9.89
N VAL A 208 2.94 3.20 -11.14
CA VAL A 208 1.57 3.66 -11.46
C VAL A 208 0.53 2.73 -10.84
N ASP A 209 0.71 1.41 -10.96
CA ASP A 209 -0.20 0.44 -10.33
C ASP A 209 -0.22 0.56 -8.80
N LEU A 210 0.95 0.78 -8.19
CA LEU A 210 1.06 1.03 -6.75
C LEU A 210 0.39 2.34 -6.32
N GLU A 211 0.54 3.42 -7.10
CA GLU A 211 -0.11 4.72 -6.86
C GLU A 211 -1.63 4.58 -6.89
N ILE A 212 -2.16 3.87 -7.88
CA ILE A 212 -3.59 3.56 -8.01
C ILE A 212 -4.05 2.68 -6.85
N GLY A 213 -3.30 1.64 -6.52
CA GLY A 213 -3.61 0.71 -5.43
C GLY A 213 -3.66 1.40 -4.07
N ALA A 214 -2.68 2.24 -3.75
CA ALA A 214 -2.65 3.03 -2.52
C ALA A 214 -3.82 4.03 -2.46
N GLY A 215 -4.15 4.67 -3.58
CA GLY A 215 -5.33 5.54 -3.67
C GLY A 215 -6.66 4.79 -3.51
N HIS A 216 -6.74 3.55 -3.99
CA HIS A 216 -7.88 2.68 -3.75
C HIS A 216 -8.01 2.34 -2.27
N LEU A 217 -6.92 1.89 -1.65
CA LEU A 217 -6.88 1.58 -0.22
C LEU A 217 -7.30 2.80 0.63
N PHE A 218 -6.79 3.99 0.32
CA PHE A 218 -7.19 5.24 0.98
C PHE A 218 -8.71 5.44 0.96
N ARG A 219 -9.36 5.27 -0.20
CA ARG A 219 -10.83 5.41 -0.30
C ARG A 219 -11.57 4.38 0.54
N LYS A 220 -11.10 3.14 0.58
CA LYS A 220 -11.70 2.08 1.40
C LYS A 220 -11.53 2.31 2.89
N LEU A 221 -10.40 2.85 3.32
CA LEU A 221 -10.18 3.28 4.70
C LEU A 221 -11.13 4.41 5.11
N VAL A 222 -11.34 5.42 4.25
CA VAL A 222 -12.32 6.48 4.50
C VAL A 222 -13.72 5.88 4.63
N GLN A 223 -14.10 5.00 3.71
CA GLN A 223 -15.41 4.35 3.70
C GLN A 223 -15.64 3.53 4.99
N SER A 224 -14.68 2.67 5.36
CA SER A 224 -14.73 1.88 6.60
C SER A 224 -14.91 2.76 7.85
N ARG A 225 -14.18 3.89 7.94
CA ARG A 225 -14.34 4.85 9.05
C ARG A 225 -15.72 5.48 9.09
N VAL A 226 -16.28 5.86 7.95
CA VAL A 226 -17.64 6.45 7.87
C VAL A 226 -18.67 5.45 8.36
N SER A 227 -18.60 4.20 7.89
CA SER A 227 -19.50 3.13 8.32
C SER A 227 -19.41 2.90 9.83
N LEU A 228 -18.19 2.94 10.38
CA LEU A 228 -17.97 2.79 11.81
C LEU A 228 -18.56 3.94 12.64
N LEU A 229 -18.38 5.20 12.19
CA LEU A 229 -18.97 6.38 12.83
C LEU A 229 -20.50 6.32 12.82
N ASN A 230 -21.10 5.84 11.73
CA ASN A 230 -22.55 5.70 11.62
C ASN A 230 -23.08 4.68 12.65
N VAL A 231 -22.38 3.54 12.83
CA VAL A 231 -22.76 2.54 13.83
C VAL A 231 -22.56 3.07 15.25
N LEU A 232 -21.50 3.82 15.51
CA LEU A 232 -21.22 4.39 16.84
C LEU A 232 -22.17 5.53 17.24
N SER A 233 -22.78 6.21 16.27
CA SER A 233 -23.73 7.31 16.48
C SER A 233 -25.20 6.88 16.49
N SER A 234 -25.49 5.61 16.17
CA SER A 234 -26.82 4.99 16.24
C SER A 234 -27.17 4.53 17.65
#